data_AF-A0A218Q0S9-F1
#
_entry.id   AF-A0A218Q0S9-F1
#
_cell.length_a   1.000
_cell.length_b   1.000
_cell.length_c   1.000
_cell.angle_alpha   90.00
_cell.angle_beta   90.00
_cell.angle_gamma   90.00
#
_symmetry.space_group_name_H-M   'P 1'
#
loop_
_entity.id
_entity.type
_entity.pdbx_description
1 polymer ?
#
loop_
_entity_poly.entity_id
_entity_poly.type
_entity_poly.pdbx_seq_one_letter_code
_entity_poly.pdbx_strand_id
1 'polypeptide(L)'
;MAEVVKGWGRGGATIAERELGWNRRTIRKGMQELEHGMSIADSFRLRGSKPIEHRLPNLLEDIRSIVEPQSQTDPSFDITRLYTRLSAAQVRHQLIEIKSKSRFPAYQL
;
A
#
# COMPACT_ATOMS: atom_id res chain seq x y z
N MET A 1 -11.81 -15.96 -8.03
CA MET A 1 -10.97 -15.94 -9.26
C MET A 1 -10.56 -17.35 -9.68
N ALA A 2 -9.83 -18.08 -8.84
CA ALA A 2 -9.35 -19.43 -9.17
C ALA A 2 -10.49 -20.44 -9.42
N GLU A 3 -11.56 -20.42 -8.62
CA GLU A 3 -12.74 -21.29 -8.85
C GLU A 3 -13.38 -21.06 -10.22
N VAL A 4 -13.52 -19.81 -10.64
CA VAL A 4 -14.06 -19.44 -11.96
C VAL A 4 -13.16 -19.99 -13.06
N VAL A 5 -11.84 -19.77 -12.95
CA VAL A 5 -10.86 -20.30 -13.92
C VAL A 5 -10.86 -21.82 -13.95
N LYS A 6 -11.00 -22.48 -12.80
CA LYS A 6 -11.12 -23.95 -12.69
C LYS A 6 -12.38 -24.45 -13.36
N GLY A 7 -13.50 -23.75 -13.20
CA GLY A 7 -14.77 -24.06 -13.86
C GLY A 7 -14.70 -23.97 -15.39
N TRP A 8 -13.87 -23.09 -15.93
CA TRP A 8 -13.62 -22.97 -17.38
C TRP A 8 -12.67 -24.05 -17.93
N GLY A 9 -11.99 -24.81 -17.06
CA GLY A 9 -11.12 -25.90 -17.47
C GLY A 9 -9.88 -25.43 -18.25
N ARG A 10 -9.43 -26.26 -19.21
CA ARG A 10 -8.20 -26.01 -19.96
C ARG A 10 -8.32 -24.71 -20.78
N GLY A 11 -7.39 -23.80 -20.56
CA GLY A 11 -7.40 -22.49 -21.22
C GLY A 11 -8.16 -21.40 -20.47
N GLY A 12 -8.82 -21.72 -19.36
CA GLY A 12 -9.55 -20.74 -18.54
C GLY A 12 -8.68 -19.56 -18.09
N ALA A 13 -7.40 -19.80 -17.77
CA ALA A 13 -6.47 -18.73 -17.40
C ALA A 13 -6.19 -17.77 -18.57
N THR A 14 -6.11 -18.28 -19.80
CA THR A 14 -5.90 -17.47 -21.02
C THR A 14 -7.15 -16.64 -21.32
N ILE A 15 -8.33 -17.22 -21.16
CA ILE A 15 -9.61 -16.51 -21.35
C ILE A 15 -9.74 -15.40 -20.29
N ALA A 16 -9.45 -15.71 -19.02
CA ALA A 16 -9.48 -14.72 -17.95
C ALA A 16 -8.52 -13.54 -18.17
N GLU A 17 -7.31 -13.82 -18.65
CA GLU A 17 -6.34 -12.77 -18.98
C GLU A 17 -6.84 -11.89 -20.12
N ARG A 18 -7.36 -12.49 -21.20
CA ARG A 18 -7.80 -11.76 -22.40
C ARG A 18 -9.09 -10.97 -22.18
N GLU A 19 -10.10 -11.60 -21.59
CA GLU A 19 -11.45 -11.03 -21.49
C GLU A 19 -11.66 -10.20 -20.23
N LEU A 20 -11.00 -10.57 -19.12
CA LEU A 20 -11.19 -9.92 -17.82
C LEU A 20 -9.97 -9.12 -17.36
N GLY A 21 -8.87 -9.13 -18.13
CA GLY A 21 -7.63 -8.47 -17.75
C GLY A 21 -6.98 -9.07 -16.50
N TRP A 22 -7.32 -10.31 -16.13
CA TRP A 22 -6.81 -10.92 -14.91
C TRP A 22 -5.34 -11.32 -15.06
N ASN A 23 -4.52 -10.92 -14.09
CA ASN A 23 -3.10 -11.24 -14.11
C ASN A 23 -2.89 -12.76 -13.97
N ARG A 24 -2.22 -13.35 -14.96
CA ARG A 24 -1.96 -14.79 -15.02
C ARG A 24 -1.14 -15.34 -13.84
N ARG A 25 -0.24 -14.55 -13.27
CA ARG A 25 0.53 -14.94 -12.07
C ARG A 25 -0.38 -15.04 -10.84
N THR A 26 -1.31 -14.10 -10.69
CA THR A 26 -2.31 -14.11 -9.62
C THR A 26 -3.27 -15.28 -9.78
N ILE A 27 -3.74 -15.56 -11.00
CA ILE A 27 -4.56 -16.73 -11.30
C ILE A 27 -3.83 -18.01 -10.89
N ARG A 28 -2.56 -18.17 -11.29
CA ARG A 28 -1.77 -19.36 -10.96
C ARG A 28 -1.59 -19.54 -9.46
N LYS A 29 -1.30 -18.46 -8.72
CA LYS A 29 -1.21 -18.49 -7.26
C LYS A 29 -2.54 -18.97 -6.66
N GLY A 30 -3.66 -18.36 -7.07
CA GLY A 30 -4.98 -18.74 -6.58
C GLY A 30 -5.36 -20.18 -6.92
N MET A 31 -4.95 -20.70 -8.08
CA MET A 31 -5.16 -22.12 -8.43
C MET A 31 -4.40 -23.05 -7.49
N GLN A 32 -3.15 -22.73 -7.15
CA GLN A 32 -2.38 -23.49 -6.17
C GLN A 32 -3.00 -23.43 -4.78
N GLU A 33 -3.43 -22.25 -4.34
CA GLU A 33 -4.13 -22.08 -3.05
C GLU A 33 -5.42 -22.92 -2.98
N LEU A 34 -6.18 -22.93 -4.07
CA LEU A 34 -7.41 -23.71 -4.20
C LEU A 34 -7.14 -25.22 -4.20
N GLU A 35 -6.08 -25.68 -4.86
CA GLU A 35 -5.69 -27.10 -4.86
C GLU A 35 -5.24 -27.60 -3.49
N HIS A 36 -4.51 -26.77 -2.73
CA HIS A 36 -3.99 -27.14 -1.40
C HIS A 36 -4.96 -26.81 -0.26
N GLY A 37 -6.05 -26.09 -0.55
CA GLY A 37 -7.03 -25.67 0.46
C GLY A 37 -6.49 -24.65 1.47
N MET A 38 -5.40 -23.96 1.14
CA MET A 38 -4.71 -23.05 2.05
C MET A 38 -4.14 -21.84 1.31
N SER A 39 -4.15 -20.68 1.97
CA SER A 39 -3.57 -19.46 1.43
C SER A 39 -2.04 -19.55 1.38
N ILE A 40 -1.45 -19.15 0.26
CA ILE A 40 0.00 -19.05 0.10
C ILE A 40 0.39 -17.63 0.51
N ALA A 41 1.07 -17.52 1.65
CA ALA A 41 1.57 -16.23 2.13
C ALA A 41 2.57 -15.64 1.13
N ASP A 42 2.42 -14.36 0.84
CA ASP A 42 3.39 -13.65 0.00
C ASP A 42 4.71 -13.46 0.76
N SER A 43 5.81 -13.86 0.13
CA SER A 43 7.15 -13.75 0.70
C SER A 43 7.71 -12.32 0.60
N PHE A 44 6.96 -11.31 1.08
CA PHE A 44 7.39 -9.90 1.07
C PHE A 44 8.75 -9.71 1.76
N ARG A 45 9.02 -10.51 2.80
CA ARG A 45 10.30 -10.50 3.55
C ARG A 45 11.51 -10.89 2.69
N LEU A 46 11.30 -11.61 1.58
CA LEU A 46 12.36 -12.01 0.65
C LEU A 46 12.64 -10.94 -0.42
N ARG A 47 11.86 -9.85 -0.48
CA ARG A 47 12.17 -8.75 -1.40
C ARG A 47 13.40 -8.01 -0.91
N GLY A 48 14.33 -7.70 -1.82
CA GLY A 48 15.55 -6.96 -1.48
C GLY A 48 15.28 -5.52 -1.03
N SER A 49 14.27 -4.85 -1.62
CA SER A 49 13.87 -3.50 -1.22
C SER A 49 13.08 -3.54 0.09
N LYS A 50 13.65 -2.95 1.14
CA LYS A 50 12.97 -2.76 2.41
C LYS A 50 11.91 -1.64 2.32
N PRO A 51 10.81 -1.75 3.08
CA PRO A 51 9.85 -0.66 3.25
C PRO A 51 10.52 0.64 3.70
N ILE A 52 9.92 1.79 3.38
CA ILE A 52 10.51 3.11 3.67
C ILE A 52 10.68 3.35 5.18
N GLU A 53 9.81 2.77 6.00
CA GLU A 53 9.81 2.81 7.46
C GLU A 53 11.09 2.20 8.05
N HIS A 54 11.75 1.29 7.33
CA HIS A 54 13.05 0.77 7.78
C HIS A 54 14.17 1.82 7.63
N ARG A 55 14.07 2.69 6.62
CA ARG A 55 15.02 3.80 6.40
C ARG A 55 14.64 5.03 7.22
N LEU A 56 13.35 5.24 7.44
CA LEU A 56 12.75 6.36 8.14
C LEU A 56 11.84 5.84 9.27
N PRO A 57 12.41 5.36 10.39
CA PRO A 57 11.64 4.76 11.48
C PRO A 57 10.65 5.73 12.13
N ASN A 58 10.95 7.04 12.09
CA ASN A 58 10.11 8.09 12.66
C ASN A 58 9.19 8.75 11.63
N LEU A 59 9.13 8.27 10.37
CA LEU A 59 8.39 8.93 9.29
C LEU A 59 6.93 9.21 9.66
N LEU A 60 6.26 8.25 10.29
CA LEU A 60 4.86 8.39 10.67
C LEU A 60 4.67 9.48 11.71
N GLU A 61 5.54 9.54 12.71
CA GLU A 61 5.50 10.55 13.76
C GLU A 61 5.82 11.94 13.19
N ASP A 62 6.80 12.01 12.29
CA ASP A 62 7.16 13.23 11.59
C ASP A 62 5.98 13.74 10.73
N ILE A 63 5.27 12.86 10.02
CA ILE A 63 4.04 13.21 9.29
C ILE A 63 2.98 13.74 10.24
N ARG A 64 2.72 13.06 11.36
CA ARG A 64 1.72 13.49 12.35
C ARG A 64 2.05 14.87 12.91
N SER A 65 3.31 15.13 13.24
CA SER A 65 3.74 16.43 13.76
C SER A 65 3.44 17.60 12.83
N ILE A 66 3.37 17.36 11.51
CA ILE A 66 3.02 18.35 10.49
C ILE A 66 1.51 18.45 10.27
N VAL A 67 0.82 17.30 10.27
CA VAL A 67 -0.60 17.20 9.88
C VAL A 67 -1.55 17.51 11.03
N GLU A 68 -1.27 17.04 12.25
CA GLU A 68 -2.14 17.19 13.43
C GLU A 68 -2.50 18.66 13.71
N PRO A 69 -1.57 19.63 13.71
CA PRO A 69 -1.91 21.04 13.95
C PRO A 69 -2.82 21.67 12.89
N GLN A 70 -2.86 21.07 11.69
CA GLN A 70 -3.67 21.51 10.55
C GLN A 70 -4.93 20.65 10.37
N SER A 71 -5.19 19.74 11.30
CA SER A 71 -6.33 18.83 11.26
C SER A 71 -7.54 19.45 11.96
N GLN A 72 -8.70 19.20 11.38
CA GLN A 72 -10.00 19.62 11.87
C GLN A 72 -10.92 18.41 11.95
N THR A 73 -11.75 18.37 12.97
CA THR A 73 -12.83 17.40 13.05
C THR A 73 -13.85 17.64 11.93
N ASP A 74 -14.55 16.58 11.56
CA ASP A 74 -15.64 16.63 10.61
C ASP A 74 -16.66 17.72 11.01
N PRO A 75 -17.00 18.66 10.10
CA PRO A 75 -17.84 19.81 10.44
C PRO A 75 -19.25 19.45 10.93
N SER A 76 -19.82 18.32 10.49
CA SER A 76 -21.14 17.89 10.97
C SER A 76 -21.07 17.11 12.28
N PHE A 77 -19.87 16.79 12.76
CA PHE A 77 -19.62 15.99 13.98
C PHE A 77 -20.29 14.61 13.96
N ASP A 78 -20.71 14.13 12.78
CA ASP A 78 -21.36 12.83 12.64
C ASP A 78 -20.35 11.68 12.68
N ILE A 79 -19.08 11.98 12.35
CA ILE A 79 -17.99 11.00 12.27
C ILE A 79 -16.73 11.51 12.97
N THR A 80 -15.91 10.58 13.46
CA THR A 80 -14.63 10.87 14.12
C THR A 80 -13.47 11.07 13.13
N ARG A 81 -13.77 11.39 11.86
CA ARG A 81 -12.71 11.64 10.86
C ARG A 81 -12.10 13.01 11.09
N LEU A 82 -10.79 13.09 10.85
CA LEU A 82 -10.04 14.34 10.81
C LEU A 82 -9.72 14.68 9.36
N TYR A 83 -10.02 15.91 8.98
CA TYR A 83 -9.68 16.49 7.70
C TYR A 83 -8.50 17.44 7.88
N THR A 84 -7.51 17.35 7.00
CA THR A 84 -6.37 18.28 6.99
C THR A 84 -6.45 19.19 5.78
N ARG A 85 -6.00 20.44 5.93
CA ARG A 85 -5.89 21.40 4.83
C ARG A 85 -4.63 21.19 3.98
N LEU A 86 -3.77 20.24 4.35
CA LEU A 86 -2.52 19.95 3.65
C LEU A 86 -2.70 18.85 2.62
N SER A 87 -2.18 19.07 1.40
CA SER A 87 -2.03 18.01 0.41
C SER A 87 -0.84 17.10 0.76
N ALA A 88 -0.86 15.86 0.28
CA ALA A 88 0.28 14.94 0.45
C ALA A 88 1.60 15.52 -0.10
N ALA A 89 1.54 16.28 -1.20
CA ALA A 89 2.70 16.96 -1.75
C ALA A 89 3.25 18.03 -0.80
N GLN A 90 2.38 18.81 -0.15
CA GLN A 90 2.78 19.83 0.82
C GLN A 90 3.36 19.21 2.09
N VAL A 91 2.79 18.10 2.58
CA VAL A 91 3.35 17.34 3.70
C VAL A 91 4.77 16.86 3.37
N ARG A 92 4.98 16.30 2.16
CA ARG A 92 6.32 15.90 1.71
C ARG A 92 7.29 17.07 1.66
N HIS A 93 6.86 18.22 1.15
CA HIS A 93 7.71 19.42 1.09
C HIS A 93 8.16 19.85 2.49
N GLN A 94 7.22 19.93 3.44
CA GLN A 94 7.52 20.30 4.82
C GLN A 94 8.40 19.27 5.54
N LEU A 95 8.19 17.97 5.30
CA LEU A 95 9.08 16.92 5.83
C LEU A 95 10.52 17.13 5.38
N ILE A 96 10.73 17.37 4.08
CA ILE A 96 12.06 17.63 3.54
C ILE A 96 12.61 18.92 4.16
N GLU A 97 11.85 20.01 4.19
CA GLU A 97 12.36 21.28 4.68
C GLU A 97 12.72 21.26 6.18
N ILE A 98 11.84 20.71 7.02
CA ILE A 98 11.96 20.76 8.48
C ILE A 98 12.93 19.67 8.98
N LYS A 99 12.81 18.45 8.45
CA LYS A 99 13.54 17.29 8.98
C LYS A 99 14.89 17.06 8.30
N SER A 100 15.11 17.53 7.06
CA SER A 100 16.46 17.47 6.45
C SER A 100 17.45 18.45 7.11
N LYS A 101 16.98 19.62 7.57
CA LYS A 101 17.79 20.60 8.30
C LYS A 101 18.13 20.12 9.72
N SER A 102 17.28 19.27 10.30
CA SER A 102 17.45 18.64 11.60
C SER A 102 18.26 17.33 11.50
N ARG A 103 19.51 17.39 11.00
CA ARG A 103 20.53 16.33 11.17
C ARG A 103 20.12 14.87 10.87
N PHE A 104 19.22 14.62 9.91
CA PHE A 104 18.94 13.27 9.40
C PHE A 104 19.20 13.21 7.88
N PRO A 105 20.29 12.58 7.41
CA PRO A 105 20.57 12.42 5.97
C PRO A 105 19.56 11.53 5.25
N ALA A 106 18.58 10.96 5.97
CA ALA A 106 17.61 10.01 5.45
C ALA A 106 16.49 10.64 4.60
N TYR A 107 16.28 11.96 4.67
CA TYR A 107 15.26 12.69 3.91
C TYR A 107 15.73 13.23 2.55
N GLN A 108 16.96 12.89 2.13
CA GLN A 108 17.46 13.15 0.78
C GLN A 108 16.96 12.03 -0.15
N LEU A 109 15.77 12.23 -0.74
CA LEU A 109 15.21 11.36 -1.78
C LEU A 109 15.18 12.07 -3.13
#